data_AF-A0A4P7SGK2-F1
#
_entry.id   AF-A0A4P7SGK2-F1
#
_cell.length_a   1.000
_cell.length_b   1.000
_cell.length_c   1.000
_cell.angle_alpha   90.00
_cell.angle_beta   90.00
_cell.angle_gamma   90.00
#
_symmetry.space_group_name_H-M   'P 1'
#
loop_
_entity.id
_entity.type
_entity.pdbx_description
1 polymer ?
#
loop_
_entity_poly.entity_id
_entity_poly.type
_entity_poly.pdbx_seq_one_letter_code
_entity_poly.pdbx_strand_id
1 'polypeptide(L)'
;MSGLHDEGALGVDLRFARSARRWLAAYPRDWRDARTGEMTSLLADLAPPGAHRVGVRAGMPLLWSGLATRRRARPPLHVVLGYRLFNRPVPARYRPWVRADLEAPWRPLRELPWSLTGLAPLLAFMGAGLDSGAEAVALVAYVLALAAAECGRDSRHRRMLAERHLLPGVGEDVGAGGVRRAVVLRDRVRALPAAGAAVRAVAVLGTGSGGLLAVVAAQGDLEVGTAVAAGVALAVGGALALGTRHRRWLLDDPPEQPGRRVVAATPGALLAGPLAAAAAVALAVALYLGADAHGAAATVLLAGALVAAPVVVVTRRWLTAHRQLVAVDVVRALADGLPPALDLPRPGLLLVEAPSAPSARPAPSP
;
A
#
# COMPACT_ATOMS: atom_id res chain seq x y z
N MET A 1 -30.13 34.19 0.80
CA MET A 1 -28.78 34.80 0.84
C MET A 1 -27.81 33.93 1.65
N SER A 2 -27.55 32.72 1.17
CA SER A 2 -26.50 31.82 1.69
C SER A 2 -25.66 31.39 0.49
N GLY A 3 -24.75 32.28 0.09
CA GLY A 3 -23.83 32.09 -1.03
C GLY A 3 -22.42 32.45 -0.59
N LEU A 4 -21.98 31.94 0.55
CA LEU A 4 -20.56 31.82 0.84
C LEU A 4 -20.01 30.79 -0.15
N HIS A 5 -19.64 31.24 -1.33
CA HIS A 5 -18.79 30.47 -2.21
C HIS A 5 -17.50 30.18 -1.43
N ASP A 6 -17.16 28.89 -1.27
CA ASP A 6 -15.89 28.42 -0.74
C ASP A 6 -14.75 28.87 -1.68
N GLU A 7 -14.43 30.16 -1.65
CA GLU A 7 -13.23 30.72 -2.26
C GLU A 7 -12.05 30.23 -1.42
N GLY A 8 -11.28 29.30 -1.99
CA GLY A 8 -10.03 28.87 -1.38
C GLY A 8 -9.01 30.02 -1.33
N ALA A 9 -7.87 29.79 -0.69
CA ALA A 9 -6.77 30.76 -0.50
C ALA A 9 -6.17 31.40 -1.79
N LEU A 10 -6.71 31.11 -2.97
CA LEU A 10 -6.30 31.64 -4.28
C LEU A 10 -7.45 32.29 -5.06
N GLY A 11 -8.64 32.49 -4.46
CA GLY A 11 -9.82 33.01 -5.18
C GLY A 11 -10.40 32.03 -6.23
N VAL A 12 -9.92 30.79 -6.27
CA VAL A 12 -10.37 29.76 -7.21
C VAL A 12 -11.36 28.81 -6.52
N ASP A 13 -12.49 28.52 -7.18
CA ASP A 13 -13.46 27.50 -6.74
C ASP A 13 -12.77 26.15 -6.47
N LEU A 14 -12.97 25.59 -5.27
CA LEU A 14 -12.43 24.30 -4.86
C LEU A 14 -12.82 23.13 -5.78
N ARG A 15 -13.98 23.20 -6.45
CA ARG A 15 -14.40 22.20 -7.45
C ARG A 15 -13.55 22.31 -8.71
N PHE A 16 -13.26 23.53 -9.16
CA PHE A 16 -12.41 23.79 -10.30
C PHE A 16 -10.98 23.34 -10.03
N ALA A 17 -10.41 23.74 -8.88
CA ALA A 17 -9.07 23.33 -8.45
C ALA A 17 -8.93 21.79 -8.36
N ARG A 18 -9.96 21.07 -7.87
CA ARG A 18 -9.99 19.59 -7.90
C ARG A 18 -10.04 19.02 -9.31
N SER A 19 -10.73 19.68 -10.23
CA SER A 19 -10.74 19.27 -11.65
C SER A 19 -9.36 19.50 -12.29
N ALA A 20 -8.76 20.67 -12.10
CA ALA A 20 -7.42 20.99 -12.60
C ALA A 20 -6.37 20.01 -12.07
N ARG A 21 -6.37 19.71 -10.77
CA ARG A 21 -5.46 18.71 -10.15
C ARG A 21 -5.56 17.32 -10.80
N ARG A 22 -6.74 16.90 -11.27
CA ARG A 22 -6.91 15.62 -11.98
C ARG A 22 -6.19 15.61 -13.33
N TRP A 23 -6.29 16.69 -14.10
CA TRP A 23 -5.57 16.82 -15.37
C TRP A 23 -4.07 16.96 -15.16
N LEU A 24 -3.66 17.79 -14.19
CA LEU A 24 -2.26 18.00 -13.86
C LEU A 24 -1.59 16.75 -13.29
N ALA A 25 -2.34 15.76 -12.80
CA ALA A 25 -1.81 14.46 -12.37
C ALA A 25 -1.02 13.72 -13.47
N ALA A 26 -1.13 14.13 -14.73
CA ALA A 26 -0.30 13.67 -15.85
C ALA A 26 1.18 14.14 -15.76
N TYR A 27 1.45 15.24 -15.07
CA TYR A 27 2.81 15.80 -14.93
C TYR A 27 3.62 15.05 -13.85
N PRO A 28 4.98 15.12 -13.89
CA PRO A 28 5.82 14.65 -12.80
C PRO A 28 5.46 15.31 -11.47
N ARG A 29 5.72 14.62 -10.35
CA ARG A 29 5.33 15.13 -9.03
C ARG A 29 6.08 16.41 -8.66
N ASP A 30 7.39 16.44 -8.83
CA ASP A 30 8.19 17.63 -8.49
C ASP A 30 7.73 18.85 -9.29
N TRP A 31 7.35 18.65 -10.55
CA TRP A 31 6.76 19.71 -11.38
C TRP A 31 5.43 20.20 -10.80
N ARG A 32 4.56 19.28 -10.36
CA ARG A 32 3.28 19.64 -9.74
C ARG A 32 3.49 20.40 -8.44
N ASP A 33 4.41 19.95 -7.59
CA ASP A 33 4.62 20.57 -6.28
C ASP A 33 5.13 22.02 -6.45
N ALA A 34 5.92 22.29 -7.49
CA ALA A 34 6.37 23.64 -7.83
C ALA A 34 5.35 24.50 -8.59
N ARG A 35 4.55 23.92 -9.51
CA ARG A 35 3.76 24.69 -10.50
C ARG A 35 2.25 24.52 -10.41
N THR A 36 1.72 23.65 -9.55
CA THR A 36 0.26 23.40 -9.50
C THR A 36 -0.53 24.66 -9.14
N GLY A 37 -0.02 25.50 -8.23
CA GLY A 37 -0.66 26.76 -7.85
C GLY A 37 -0.82 27.69 -9.06
N GLU A 38 0.30 28.07 -9.67
CA GLU A 38 0.37 28.90 -10.87
C GLU A 38 -0.46 28.34 -12.04
N MET A 39 -0.38 27.03 -12.28
CA MET A 39 -1.12 26.43 -13.39
C MET A 39 -2.62 26.35 -13.10
N THR A 40 -3.02 26.21 -11.83
CA THR A 40 -4.44 26.20 -11.47
C THR A 40 -5.05 27.59 -11.60
N SER A 41 -4.33 28.65 -11.23
CA SER A 41 -4.80 30.04 -11.44
C SER A 41 -4.86 30.37 -12.93
N LEU A 42 -3.83 30.05 -13.71
CA LEU A 42 -3.82 30.25 -15.16
C LEU A 42 -4.98 29.52 -15.85
N LEU A 43 -5.28 28.29 -15.43
CA LEU A 43 -6.43 27.56 -15.96
C LEU A 43 -7.77 28.18 -15.56
N ALA A 44 -7.87 28.79 -14.38
CA ALA A 44 -9.07 29.49 -13.94
C ALA A 44 -9.28 30.77 -14.76
N ASP A 45 -8.22 31.52 -15.03
CA ASP A 45 -8.26 32.75 -15.84
C ASP A 45 -8.67 32.49 -17.29
N LEU A 46 -8.28 31.33 -17.84
CA LEU A 46 -8.66 30.90 -19.19
C LEU A 46 -10.06 30.26 -19.26
N ALA A 47 -10.64 29.91 -18.11
CA ALA A 47 -11.94 29.25 -18.09
C ALA A 47 -13.08 30.27 -18.29
N PRO A 48 -14.18 29.90 -18.98
CA PRO A 48 -15.35 30.76 -19.07
C PRO A 48 -15.86 31.15 -17.67
N PRO A 49 -16.45 32.35 -17.50
CA PRO A 49 -17.01 32.77 -16.22
C PRO A 49 -18.04 31.76 -15.73
N GLY A 50 -17.92 31.32 -14.47
CA GLY A 50 -18.78 30.29 -13.87
C GLY A 50 -18.37 28.83 -14.15
N ALA A 51 -17.24 28.58 -14.81
CA ALA A 51 -16.77 27.22 -15.02
C ALA A 51 -16.28 26.55 -13.72
N HIS A 52 -17.01 25.53 -13.25
CA HIS A 52 -16.62 24.76 -12.06
C HIS A 52 -15.64 23.61 -12.33
N ARG A 53 -15.34 23.30 -13.60
CA ARG A 53 -14.49 22.16 -14.01
C ARG A 53 -13.73 22.48 -15.29
N VAL A 54 -12.47 22.06 -15.35
CA VAL A 54 -11.69 22.00 -16.59
C VAL A 54 -12.34 21.01 -17.57
N GLY A 55 -12.86 21.52 -18.68
CA GLY A 55 -13.49 20.72 -19.73
C GLY A 55 -12.51 19.79 -20.46
N VAL A 56 -13.01 18.69 -21.02
CA VAL A 56 -12.18 17.66 -21.69
C VAL A 56 -11.33 18.26 -22.83
N ARG A 57 -11.88 19.20 -23.59
CA ARG A 57 -11.17 19.88 -24.70
C ARG A 57 -9.93 20.64 -24.22
N ALA A 58 -10.00 21.30 -23.05
CA ALA A 58 -8.87 21.98 -22.43
C ALA A 58 -7.95 21.01 -21.66
N GLY A 59 -8.52 19.94 -21.12
CA GLY A 59 -7.80 18.92 -20.35
C GLY A 59 -6.90 18.00 -21.19
N MET A 60 -7.32 17.62 -22.39
CA MET A 60 -6.55 16.70 -23.24
C MET A 60 -5.15 17.23 -23.61
N PRO A 61 -4.97 18.48 -24.04
CA PRO A 61 -3.64 19.05 -24.24
C PRO A 61 -2.76 19.02 -22.98
N LEU A 62 -3.32 19.25 -21.79
CA LEU A 62 -2.60 19.14 -20.50
C LEU A 62 -2.16 17.70 -20.22
N LEU A 63 -3.03 16.73 -20.51
CA LEU A 63 -2.69 15.31 -20.37
C LEU A 63 -1.52 14.94 -21.28
N TRP A 64 -1.57 15.32 -22.55
CA TRP A 64 -0.52 15.01 -23.53
C TRP A 64 0.81 15.69 -23.20
N SER A 65 0.78 16.98 -22.85
CA SER A 65 1.98 17.72 -22.45
C SER A 65 2.57 17.20 -21.13
N GLY A 66 1.74 16.80 -20.17
CA GLY A 66 2.18 16.12 -18.95
C GLY A 66 2.86 14.77 -19.24
N LEU A 67 2.27 13.95 -20.11
CA LEU A 67 2.86 12.68 -20.56
C LEU A 67 4.17 12.89 -21.32
N ALA A 68 4.24 13.89 -22.20
CA ALA A 68 5.46 14.26 -22.90
C ALA A 68 6.56 14.70 -21.92
N THR A 69 6.21 15.49 -20.91
CA THR A 69 7.13 15.92 -19.85
C THR A 69 7.65 14.72 -19.06
N ARG A 70 6.80 13.75 -18.72
CA ARG A 70 7.23 12.49 -18.09
C ARG A 70 8.17 11.67 -18.97
N ARG A 71 7.89 11.59 -20.27
CA ARG A 71 8.75 10.89 -21.23
C ARG A 71 10.13 11.53 -21.32
N ARG A 72 10.21 12.88 -21.36
CA ARG A 72 11.49 13.62 -21.37
C ARG A 72 12.29 13.47 -20.08
N ALA A 73 11.61 13.39 -18.93
CA ALA A 73 12.25 13.17 -17.64
C ALA A 73 12.66 11.70 -17.39
N ARG A 74 12.32 10.77 -18.29
CA ARG A 74 12.61 9.35 -18.13
C ARG A 74 14.09 9.07 -18.44
N PRO A 75 14.78 8.27 -17.60
CA PRO A 75 16.13 7.82 -17.92
C PRO A 75 16.16 6.95 -19.19
N PRO A 76 17.31 6.86 -19.88
CA PRO A 76 17.49 5.93 -20.98
C PRO A 76 17.28 4.49 -20.49
N LEU A 77 16.87 3.59 -21.40
CA LEU A 77 16.42 2.25 -21.05
C LEU A 77 17.45 1.44 -20.25
N HIS A 78 18.75 1.56 -20.58
CA HIS A 78 19.81 0.85 -19.87
C HIS A 78 19.95 1.28 -18.40
N VAL A 79 19.67 2.55 -18.05
CA VAL A 79 19.64 3.02 -16.65
C VAL A 79 18.45 2.41 -15.93
N VAL A 80 17.29 2.35 -16.60
CA VAL A 80 16.08 1.73 -16.03
C VAL A 80 16.29 0.24 -15.78
N LEU A 81 16.85 -0.50 -16.74
CA LEU A 81 17.16 -1.92 -16.61
C LEU A 81 18.25 -2.16 -15.55
N GLY A 82 19.30 -1.34 -15.54
CA GLY A 82 20.34 -1.35 -14.51
C GLY A 82 19.76 -1.20 -13.09
N TYR A 83 18.83 -0.27 -12.92
CA TYR A 83 18.12 -0.04 -11.67
C TYR A 83 17.22 -1.21 -11.26
N ARG A 84 16.38 -1.73 -12.18
CA ARG A 84 15.39 -2.78 -11.87
C ARG A 84 16.01 -4.16 -11.66
N LEU A 85 16.88 -4.59 -12.57
CA LEU A 85 17.40 -5.95 -12.60
C LEU A 85 18.66 -6.12 -11.77
N PHE A 86 19.50 -5.08 -11.70
CA PHE A 86 20.83 -5.17 -11.09
C PHE A 86 21.01 -4.23 -9.90
N ASN A 87 19.96 -3.48 -9.51
CA ASN A 87 20.01 -2.48 -8.45
C ASN A 87 21.19 -1.48 -8.63
N ARG A 88 21.60 -1.18 -9.87
CA ARG A 88 22.74 -0.29 -10.14
C ARG A 88 22.44 1.15 -9.68
N PRO A 89 23.42 1.86 -9.11
CA PRO A 89 23.26 3.26 -8.73
C PRO A 89 22.77 4.10 -9.90
N VAL A 90 21.77 4.94 -9.66
CA VAL A 90 21.19 5.82 -10.68
C VAL A 90 21.95 7.16 -10.68
N PRO A 91 22.35 7.69 -11.85
CA PRO A 91 23.01 9.00 -11.92
C PRO A 91 22.17 10.12 -11.27
N ALA A 92 22.85 11.09 -10.64
CA ALA A 92 22.22 12.18 -9.88
C ALA A 92 21.06 12.87 -10.62
N ARG A 93 21.24 13.17 -11.91
CA ARG A 93 20.23 13.79 -12.79
C ARG A 93 18.90 13.02 -12.88
N TYR A 94 18.88 11.73 -12.57
CA TYR A 94 17.72 10.85 -12.64
C TYR A 94 17.17 10.46 -11.26
N ARG A 95 17.72 10.96 -10.16
CA ARG A 95 17.17 10.72 -8.81
C ARG A 95 15.71 11.20 -8.64
N PRO A 96 15.27 12.33 -9.23
CA PRO A 96 13.85 12.70 -9.21
C PRO A 96 12.93 11.61 -9.81
N TRP A 97 13.39 10.94 -10.86
CA TRP A 97 12.67 9.79 -11.43
C TRP A 97 12.60 8.61 -10.46
N VAL A 98 13.70 8.30 -9.76
CA VAL A 98 13.71 7.24 -8.74
C VAL A 98 12.77 7.58 -7.58
N ARG A 99 12.78 8.83 -7.09
CA ARG A 99 11.84 9.28 -6.05
C ARG A 99 10.40 9.07 -6.48
N ALA A 100 10.04 9.56 -7.67
CA ALA A 100 8.69 9.41 -8.19
C ALA A 100 8.27 7.93 -8.30
N ASP A 101 9.21 7.04 -8.63
CA ASP A 101 8.97 5.60 -8.65
C ASP A 101 8.77 5.01 -7.25
N LEU A 102 9.62 5.38 -6.28
CA LEU A 102 9.54 4.94 -4.89
C LEU A 102 8.30 5.45 -4.17
N GLU A 103 7.74 6.59 -4.58
CA GLU A 103 6.50 7.13 -4.03
C GLU A 103 5.25 6.53 -4.67
N ALA A 104 5.37 5.83 -5.81
CA ALA A 104 4.22 5.31 -6.52
C ALA A 104 3.40 4.35 -5.64
N PRO A 105 2.07 4.53 -5.51
CA PRO A 105 1.24 3.71 -4.61
C PRO A 105 1.25 2.22 -4.97
N TRP A 106 1.30 1.92 -6.28
CA TRP A 106 1.24 0.58 -6.84
C TRP A 106 2.62 0.03 -7.25
N ARG A 107 3.69 0.58 -6.68
CA ARG A 107 5.06 0.10 -6.94
C ARG A 107 5.19 -1.42 -6.83
N PRO A 108 4.78 -2.12 -5.75
CA PRO A 108 5.06 -3.56 -5.62
C PRO A 108 4.43 -4.38 -6.76
N LEU A 109 3.24 -4.01 -7.24
CA LEU A 109 2.61 -4.67 -8.39
C LEU A 109 3.33 -4.36 -9.71
N ARG A 110 3.86 -3.14 -9.86
CA ARG A 110 4.66 -2.75 -11.03
C ARG A 110 6.05 -3.40 -11.04
N GLU A 111 6.55 -3.84 -9.89
CA GLU A 111 7.80 -4.59 -9.77
C GLU A 111 7.63 -6.07 -10.10
N LEU A 112 6.41 -6.61 -9.96
CA LEU A 112 6.13 -8.03 -10.19
C LEU A 112 6.64 -8.56 -11.54
N PRO A 113 6.45 -7.88 -12.69
CA PRO A 113 7.01 -8.36 -13.95
C PRO A 113 8.54 -8.45 -13.94
N TRP A 114 9.23 -7.55 -13.24
CA TRP A 114 10.69 -7.58 -13.13
C TRP A 114 11.16 -8.74 -12.25
N SER A 115 10.48 -8.99 -11.13
CA SER A 115 10.73 -10.17 -10.29
C SER A 115 10.46 -11.47 -11.06
N LEU A 116 9.39 -11.51 -11.85
CA LEU A 116 9.04 -12.65 -12.70
C LEU A 116 10.01 -12.82 -13.88
N THR A 117 10.62 -11.75 -14.41
CA THR A 117 11.57 -11.86 -15.52
C THR A 117 12.78 -12.72 -15.14
N GLY A 118 13.27 -12.61 -13.90
CA GLY A 118 14.34 -13.47 -13.39
C GLY A 118 13.91 -14.93 -13.19
N LEU A 119 12.60 -15.18 -13.00
CA LEU A 119 12.01 -16.51 -12.85
C LEU A 119 11.46 -17.09 -14.15
N ALA A 120 11.38 -16.29 -15.22
CA ALA A 120 10.71 -16.66 -16.45
C ALA A 120 11.23 -17.97 -17.07
N PRO A 121 12.55 -18.28 -17.09
CA PRO A 121 13.03 -19.56 -17.60
C PRO A 121 12.53 -20.75 -16.77
N LEU A 122 12.51 -20.61 -15.44
CA LEU A 122 12.00 -21.63 -14.53
C LEU A 122 10.49 -21.81 -14.69
N LEU A 123 9.75 -20.70 -14.78
CA LEU A 123 8.30 -20.72 -15.00
C LEU A 123 7.93 -21.30 -16.37
N ALA A 124 8.71 -21.01 -17.41
CA ALA A 124 8.52 -21.59 -18.75
C ALA A 124 8.85 -23.09 -18.76
N PHE A 125 9.90 -23.51 -18.06
CA PHE A 125 10.26 -24.91 -17.89
C PHE A 125 9.17 -25.70 -17.15
N MET A 126 8.68 -25.18 -16.03
CA MET A 126 7.53 -25.77 -15.33
C MET A 126 6.25 -25.70 -16.19
N GLY A 127 6.08 -24.60 -16.92
CA GLY A 127 4.97 -24.32 -17.82
C GLY A 127 4.82 -25.34 -18.95
N ALA A 128 5.94 -25.80 -19.50
CA ALA A 128 5.98 -26.75 -20.60
C ALA A 128 5.54 -28.17 -20.20
N GLY A 129 5.48 -28.47 -18.90
CA GLY A 129 4.99 -29.74 -18.36
C GLY A 129 3.63 -29.65 -17.68
N LEU A 130 2.91 -28.51 -17.80
CA LEU A 130 1.59 -28.33 -17.20
C LEU A 130 0.53 -29.17 -17.93
N ASP A 131 0.46 -30.45 -17.57
CA ASP A 131 -0.49 -31.38 -18.17
C ASP A 131 -1.85 -31.38 -17.44
N SER A 132 -1.91 -30.75 -16.26
CA SER A 132 -3.09 -30.77 -15.39
C SER A 132 -3.57 -29.38 -14.95
N GLY A 133 -4.88 -29.27 -14.71
CA GLY A 133 -5.47 -28.07 -14.12
C GLY A 133 -4.91 -27.74 -12.72
N ALA A 134 -4.47 -28.74 -11.97
CA ALA A 134 -3.85 -28.57 -10.65
C ALA A 134 -2.58 -27.72 -10.72
N GLU A 135 -1.72 -27.98 -11.70
CA GLU A 135 -0.45 -27.28 -11.83
C GLU A 135 -0.63 -25.82 -12.29
N ALA A 136 -1.61 -25.56 -13.17
CA ALA A 136 -1.98 -24.19 -13.55
C ALA A 136 -2.46 -23.38 -12.34
N VAL A 137 -3.28 -23.97 -11.46
CA VAL A 137 -3.74 -23.33 -10.23
C VAL A 137 -2.58 -23.14 -9.23
N ALA A 138 -1.66 -24.09 -9.14
CA ALA A 138 -0.46 -23.97 -8.31
C ALA A 138 0.44 -22.80 -8.76
N LEU A 139 0.59 -22.60 -10.08
CA LEU A 139 1.31 -21.46 -10.64
C LEU A 139 0.63 -20.12 -10.26
N VAL A 140 -0.70 -20.06 -10.33
CA VAL A 140 -1.46 -18.87 -9.88
C VAL A 140 -1.22 -18.62 -8.38
N ALA A 141 -1.27 -19.67 -7.55
CA ALA A 141 -1.00 -19.57 -6.12
C ALA A 141 0.41 -19.00 -5.85
N TYR A 142 1.42 -19.48 -6.59
CA TYR A 142 2.79 -18.99 -6.51
C TYR A 142 2.90 -17.50 -6.87
N VAL A 143 2.30 -17.07 -7.98
CA VAL A 143 2.31 -15.66 -8.41
C VAL A 143 1.63 -14.75 -7.39
N LEU A 144 0.50 -15.19 -6.81
CA LEU A 144 -0.20 -14.46 -5.75
C LEU A 144 0.64 -14.38 -4.46
N ALA A 145 1.31 -15.47 -4.07
CA ALA A 145 2.19 -15.49 -2.90
C ALA A 145 3.39 -14.54 -3.09
N LEU A 146 3.99 -14.52 -4.29
CA LEU A 146 5.06 -13.59 -4.65
C LEU A 146 4.56 -12.14 -4.58
N ALA A 147 3.38 -11.85 -5.16
CA ALA A 147 2.76 -10.53 -5.09
C ALA A 147 2.49 -10.08 -3.65
N ALA A 148 2.03 -11.00 -2.79
CA ALA A 148 1.80 -10.75 -1.38
C ALA A 148 3.11 -10.43 -0.64
N ALA A 149 4.18 -11.18 -0.92
CA ALA A 149 5.49 -10.96 -0.33
C ALA A 149 6.10 -9.60 -0.73
N GLU A 150 6.03 -9.22 -2.00
CA GLU A 150 6.47 -7.89 -2.48
C GLU A 150 5.66 -6.77 -1.83
N CYS A 151 4.33 -6.93 -1.77
CA CYS A 151 3.42 -5.99 -1.10
C CYS A 151 3.73 -5.84 0.40
N GLY A 152 4.00 -6.95 1.10
CA GLY A 152 4.30 -6.97 2.53
C GLY A 152 5.67 -6.36 2.89
N ARG A 153 6.62 -6.40 1.95
CA ARG A 153 7.97 -5.83 2.11
C ARG A 153 8.10 -4.42 1.55
N ASP A 154 7.06 -3.86 0.93
CA ASP A 154 7.11 -2.58 0.18
C ASP A 154 7.75 -1.44 0.98
N SER A 155 7.35 -1.21 2.23
CA SER A 155 7.91 -0.13 3.05
C SER A 155 9.40 -0.32 3.35
N ARG A 156 9.83 -1.55 3.65
CA ARG A 156 11.24 -1.87 3.90
C ARG A 156 12.06 -1.72 2.62
N HIS A 157 11.52 -2.19 1.51
CA HIS A 157 12.16 -2.12 0.20
C HIS A 157 12.31 -0.68 -0.28
N ARG A 158 11.26 0.15 -0.16
CA ARG A 158 11.32 1.59 -0.47
C ARG A 158 12.40 2.30 0.33
N ARG A 159 12.51 2.00 1.63
CA ARG A 159 13.55 2.58 2.48
C ARG A 159 14.95 2.18 2.02
N MET A 160 15.19 0.90 1.78
CA MET A 160 16.47 0.40 1.29
C MET A 160 16.86 1.04 -0.05
N LEU A 161 15.92 1.16 -0.99
CA LEU A 161 16.19 1.80 -2.27
C LEU A 161 16.36 3.32 -2.16
N ALA A 162 15.61 3.99 -1.28
CA ALA A 162 15.82 5.41 -1.01
C ALA A 162 17.22 5.65 -0.44
N GLU A 163 17.67 4.80 0.49
CA GLU A 163 19.02 4.90 1.07
C GLU A 163 20.08 4.67 -0.02
N ARG A 164 19.88 3.71 -0.92
CA ARG A 164 20.85 3.39 -1.97
C ARG A 164 20.91 4.42 -3.10
N HIS A 165 19.78 4.95 -3.53
CA HIS A 165 19.67 5.72 -4.78
C HIS A 165 19.44 7.22 -4.58
N LEU A 166 18.88 7.64 -3.44
CA LEU A 166 18.55 9.04 -3.19
C LEU A 166 19.58 9.76 -2.31
N LEU A 167 20.45 9.02 -1.62
CA LEU A 167 21.54 9.65 -0.87
C LEU A 167 22.57 10.25 -1.84
N PRO A 168 23.05 11.48 -1.57
CA PRO A 168 24.12 12.11 -2.33
C PRO A 168 25.40 11.29 -2.24
N GLY A 169 26.19 11.30 -3.32
CA GLY A 169 27.53 10.74 -3.32
C GLY A 169 28.49 11.59 -2.48
N VAL A 170 29.69 11.07 -2.22
CA VAL A 170 30.75 11.83 -1.56
C VAL A 170 31.12 13.04 -2.44
N GLY A 171 31.08 14.24 -1.87
CA GLY A 171 31.37 15.50 -2.57
C GLY A 171 30.22 16.05 -3.41
N GLU A 172 29.04 15.43 -3.39
CA GLU A 172 27.87 15.93 -4.10
C GLU A 172 27.02 16.84 -3.21
N ASP A 173 26.69 18.03 -3.70
CA ASP A 173 25.86 18.99 -2.97
C ASP A 173 24.41 18.49 -2.80
N VAL A 174 23.88 18.64 -1.59
CA VAL A 174 22.50 18.27 -1.29
C VAL A 174 21.57 19.40 -1.70
N GLY A 175 21.18 19.40 -2.97
CA GLY A 175 20.23 20.38 -3.51
C GLY A 175 18.82 20.29 -2.90
N ALA A 176 17.99 21.26 -3.24
CA ALA A 176 16.56 21.25 -2.92
C ALA A 176 15.89 19.97 -3.42
N GLY A 177 15.16 19.28 -2.55
CA GLY A 177 14.65 17.95 -2.86
C GLY A 177 15.76 16.90 -2.92
N GLY A 178 16.89 17.08 -2.24
CA GLY A 178 17.83 16.01 -1.92
C GLY A 178 17.33 15.16 -0.75
N VAL A 179 18.05 14.10 -0.41
CA VAL A 179 17.78 13.30 0.80
C VAL A 179 19.06 13.21 1.61
N ARG A 180 18.99 13.47 2.91
CA ARG A 180 20.13 13.32 3.84
C ARG A 180 19.81 12.34 4.95
N ARG A 181 20.86 11.76 5.54
CA ARG A 181 20.73 11.00 6.79
C ARG A 181 20.46 11.97 7.93
N ALA A 182 19.47 11.67 8.75
CA ALA A 182 19.15 12.42 9.96
C ALA A 182 18.53 11.48 11.00
N VAL A 183 18.44 11.96 12.24
CA VAL A 183 17.59 11.33 13.24
C VAL A 183 16.15 11.72 12.91
N VAL A 184 15.32 10.73 12.61
CA VAL A 184 13.92 10.92 12.22
C VAL A 184 13.00 10.16 13.17
N LEU A 185 11.77 10.66 13.28
CA LEU A 185 10.71 9.95 13.99
C LEU A 185 10.44 8.61 13.31
N ARG A 186 10.06 7.60 14.10
CA ARG A 186 9.73 6.27 13.59
C ARG A 186 8.35 6.30 12.95
N ASP A 187 8.30 6.03 11.65
CA ASP A 187 7.04 5.84 10.95
C ASP A 187 6.29 4.60 11.46
N ARG A 188 5.04 4.83 11.84
CA ARG A 188 4.13 3.85 12.43
C ARG A 188 2.80 3.84 11.69
N VAL A 189 2.38 2.67 11.22
CA VAL A 189 1.18 2.53 10.38
C VAL A 189 -0.09 2.60 11.23
N ARG A 190 -1.08 3.38 10.80
CA ARG A 190 -2.41 3.41 11.43
C ARG A 190 -3.06 2.03 11.45
N ALA A 191 -3.64 1.65 12.60
CA ALA A 191 -4.26 0.35 12.80
C ALA A 191 -5.53 0.13 11.95
N LEU A 192 -6.38 1.16 11.81
CA LEU A 192 -7.69 1.00 11.17
C LEU A 192 -7.62 0.52 9.71
N PRO A 193 -6.80 1.12 8.81
CA PRO A 193 -6.63 0.59 7.46
C PRO A 193 -6.10 -0.85 7.43
N ALA A 194 -5.17 -1.19 8.33
CA ALA A 194 -4.61 -2.54 8.44
C ALA A 194 -5.68 -3.56 8.89
N ALA A 195 -6.51 -3.23 9.88
CA ALA A 195 -7.65 -4.05 10.27
C ALA A 195 -8.66 -4.21 9.12
N GLY A 196 -8.88 -3.16 8.31
CA GLY A 196 -9.69 -3.26 7.09
C GLY A 196 -9.10 -4.23 6.06
N ALA A 197 -7.77 -4.27 5.90
CA ALA A 197 -7.10 -5.26 5.05
C ALA A 197 -7.22 -6.68 5.61
N ALA A 198 -7.11 -6.84 6.93
CA ALA A 198 -7.33 -8.13 7.59
C ALA A 198 -8.76 -8.65 7.39
N VAL A 199 -9.80 -7.79 7.49
CA VAL A 199 -11.19 -8.18 7.18
C VAL A 199 -11.30 -8.71 5.75
N ARG A 200 -10.70 -8.02 4.77
CA ARG A 200 -10.71 -8.48 3.38
C ARG A 200 -9.99 -9.82 3.21
N ALA A 201 -8.86 -10.01 3.87
CA ALA A 201 -8.13 -11.28 3.83
C ALA A 201 -8.95 -12.45 4.39
N VAL A 202 -9.59 -12.24 5.56
CA VAL A 202 -10.48 -13.24 6.16
C VAL A 202 -11.69 -13.52 5.27
N ALA A 203 -12.27 -12.49 4.63
CA ALA A 203 -13.37 -12.66 3.69
C ALA A 203 -12.95 -13.53 2.49
N VAL A 204 -11.77 -13.27 1.90
CA VAL A 204 -11.22 -14.09 0.79
C VAL A 204 -10.97 -15.53 1.22
N LEU A 205 -10.37 -15.76 2.39
CA LEU A 205 -10.18 -17.11 2.93
C LEU A 205 -11.52 -17.82 3.15
N GLY A 206 -12.49 -17.14 3.77
CA GLY A 206 -13.79 -17.71 4.09
C GLY A 206 -14.60 -18.07 2.85
N THR A 207 -14.72 -17.16 1.87
CA THR A 207 -15.47 -17.42 0.63
C THR A 207 -14.78 -18.47 -0.23
N GLY A 208 -13.45 -18.39 -0.37
CA GLY A 208 -12.67 -19.35 -1.17
C GLY A 208 -12.72 -20.76 -0.60
N SER A 209 -12.48 -20.90 0.71
CA SER A 209 -12.48 -22.22 1.37
C SER A 209 -13.90 -22.79 1.47
N GLY A 210 -14.91 -21.95 1.72
CA GLY A 210 -16.31 -22.37 1.74
C GLY A 210 -16.80 -22.86 0.37
N GLY A 211 -16.40 -22.19 -0.72
CA GLY A 211 -16.69 -22.64 -2.08
C GLY A 211 -16.04 -23.99 -2.39
N LEU A 212 -14.76 -24.18 -2.02
CA LEU A 212 -14.05 -25.45 -2.20
C LEU A 212 -14.73 -26.59 -1.43
N LEU A 213 -15.13 -26.35 -0.17
CA LEU A 213 -15.85 -27.35 0.63
C LEU A 213 -17.24 -27.67 0.06
N ALA A 214 -17.94 -26.71 -0.54
CA ALA A 214 -19.21 -26.98 -1.20
C ALA A 214 -19.04 -27.90 -2.41
N VAL A 215 -17.94 -27.76 -3.16
CA VAL A 215 -17.59 -28.67 -4.27
C VAL A 215 -17.31 -30.08 -3.75
N VAL A 216 -16.50 -30.20 -2.68
CA VAL A 216 -16.23 -31.49 -2.02
C VAL A 216 -17.52 -32.12 -1.51
N ALA A 217 -18.42 -31.34 -0.91
CA ALA A 217 -19.71 -31.82 -0.42
C ALA A 217 -20.60 -32.38 -1.52
N ALA A 218 -20.63 -31.69 -2.67
CA ALA A 218 -21.44 -32.11 -3.82
C ALA A 218 -20.97 -33.45 -4.42
N GLN A 219 -19.73 -33.87 -4.14
CA GLN A 219 -19.18 -35.16 -4.55
C GLN A 219 -19.48 -36.30 -3.56
N GLY A 220 -20.10 -36.01 -2.42
CA GLY A 220 -20.47 -37.01 -1.41
C GLY A 220 -19.42 -37.26 -0.32
N ASP A 221 -18.29 -36.55 -0.35
CA ASP A 221 -17.13 -36.81 0.53
C ASP A 221 -17.11 -35.95 1.81
N LEU A 222 -18.22 -35.29 2.17
CA LEU A 222 -18.21 -34.42 3.35
C LEU A 222 -18.38 -35.21 4.65
N GLU A 223 -17.28 -35.45 5.34
CA GLU A 223 -17.31 -36.07 6.66
C GLU A 223 -17.84 -35.12 7.75
N VAL A 224 -18.47 -35.71 8.77
CA VAL A 224 -18.89 -35.07 10.03
C VAL A 224 -17.79 -34.19 10.66
N GLY A 225 -16.52 -34.53 10.42
CA GLY A 225 -15.36 -33.76 10.88
C GLY A 225 -15.35 -32.29 10.43
N THR A 226 -15.91 -31.95 9.27
CA THR A 226 -15.95 -30.56 8.76
C THR A 226 -16.86 -29.64 9.58
N ALA A 227 -18.06 -30.12 9.93
CA ALA A 227 -19.01 -29.39 10.76
C ALA A 227 -18.48 -29.19 12.19
N VAL A 228 -17.84 -30.23 12.75
CA VAL A 228 -17.18 -30.16 14.06
C VAL A 228 -16.04 -29.14 14.04
N ALA A 229 -15.17 -29.18 13.02
CA ALA A 229 -14.07 -28.23 12.88
C ALA A 229 -14.56 -26.78 12.77
N ALA A 230 -15.62 -26.53 11.99
CA ALA A 230 -16.23 -25.20 11.88
C ALA A 230 -16.83 -24.71 13.21
N GLY A 231 -17.53 -25.58 13.93
CA GLY A 231 -18.08 -25.28 15.26
C GLY A 231 -16.99 -24.94 16.29
N VAL A 232 -15.93 -25.76 16.36
CA VAL A 232 -14.77 -25.51 17.24
C VAL A 232 -14.08 -24.20 16.86
N ALA A 233 -13.86 -23.95 15.58
CA ALA A 233 -13.25 -22.73 15.09
C ALA A 233 -14.04 -21.47 15.51
N LEU A 234 -15.36 -21.48 15.38
CA LEU A 234 -16.21 -20.38 15.82
C LEU A 234 -16.15 -20.17 17.34
N ALA A 235 -16.17 -21.25 18.12
CA ALA A 235 -16.06 -21.18 19.58
C ALA A 235 -14.72 -20.58 20.03
N VAL A 236 -13.60 -21.04 19.44
CA VAL A 236 -12.26 -20.51 19.69
C VAL A 236 -12.17 -19.04 19.26
N GLY A 237 -12.70 -18.69 18.08
CA GLY A 237 -12.74 -17.32 17.61
C GLY A 237 -13.53 -16.38 18.53
N GLY A 238 -14.66 -16.84 19.07
CA GLY A 238 -15.45 -16.13 20.06
C GLY A 238 -14.70 -15.91 21.37
N ALA A 239 -14.05 -16.94 21.89
CA ALA A 239 -13.22 -16.86 23.10
C ALA A 239 -12.04 -15.88 22.92
N LEU A 240 -11.34 -15.94 21.78
CA LEU A 240 -10.28 -15.00 21.45
C LEU A 240 -10.81 -13.56 21.33
N ALA A 241 -11.99 -13.36 20.72
CA ALA A 241 -12.60 -12.04 20.62
C ALA A 241 -12.94 -11.46 22.01
N LEU A 242 -13.42 -12.28 22.95
CA LEU A 242 -13.61 -11.87 24.34
C LEU A 242 -12.27 -11.53 25.02
N GLY A 243 -11.24 -12.34 24.82
CA GLY A 243 -9.87 -12.05 25.28
C GLY A 243 -9.35 -10.72 24.73
N THR A 244 -9.58 -10.43 23.45
CA THR A 244 -9.22 -9.12 22.87
C THR A 244 -10.01 -7.98 23.49
N ARG A 245 -11.26 -8.21 23.92
CA ARG A 245 -12.05 -7.19 24.61
C ARG A 245 -11.45 -6.88 25.97
N HIS A 246 -11.00 -7.90 26.70
CA HIS A 246 -10.33 -7.72 27.98
C HIS A 246 -9.00 -6.97 27.80
N ARG A 247 -8.14 -7.37 26.85
CA ARG A 247 -6.82 -6.75 26.65
C ARG A 247 -6.82 -5.31 26.12
N ARG A 248 -7.97 -4.75 25.75
CA ARG A 248 -8.07 -3.38 25.22
C ARG A 248 -7.71 -2.30 26.22
N TRP A 249 -7.88 -2.55 27.53
CA TRP A 249 -7.56 -1.57 28.56
C TRP A 249 -6.09 -1.12 28.50
N LEU A 250 -5.20 -1.96 27.97
CA LEU A 250 -3.79 -1.63 27.71
C LEU A 250 -3.58 -0.49 26.69
N LEU A 251 -4.64 -0.09 25.97
CA LEU A 251 -4.62 0.90 24.90
C LEU A 251 -5.54 2.10 25.18
N ASP A 252 -6.24 2.12 26.32
CA ASP A 252 -7.16 3.21 26.67
C ASP A 252 -6.39 4.47 27.11
N ASP A 253 -5.22 4.30 27.73
CA ASP A 253 -4.29 5.38 28.08
C ASP A 253 -2.88 5.09 27.56
N PRO A 254 -2.65 5.19 26.23
CA PRO A 254 -1.35 4.89 25.67
C PRO A 254 -0.33 5.95 26.10
N PRO A 255 0.90 5.55 26.48
CA PRO A 255 1.92 6.51 26.88
C PRO A 255 2.20 7.53 25.77
N GLU A 256 2.63 8.74 26.13
CA GLU A 256 3.09 9.73 25.17
C GLU A 256 4.28 9.19 24.37
N GLN A 257 4.27 9.44 23.06
CA GLN A 257 5.19 8.81 22.11
C GLN A 257 5.85 9.88 21.24
N PRO A 258 6.81 10.64 21.79
CA PRO A 258 7.46 11.74 21.09
C PRO A 258 8.30 11.28 19.90
N GLY A 259 8.79 10.03 19.90
CA GLY A 259 9.64 9.47 18.85
C GLY A 259 8.90 8.86 17.66
N ARG A 260 7.55 8.97 17.57
CA ARG A 260 6.77 8.34 16.50
C ARG A 260 6.06 9.33 15.57
N ARG A 261 5.97 8.97 14.30
CA ARG A 261 5.11 9.61 13.31
C ARG A 261 4.06 8.61 12.82
N VAL A 262 2.79 8.93 13.00
CA VAL A 262 1.70 8.07 12.54
C VAL A 262 1.44 8.32 11.04
N VAL A 263 1.69 7.30 10.22
CA VAL A 263 1.55 7.34 8.76
C VAL A 263 0.44 6.43 8.26
N ALA A 264 -0.11 6.75 7.08
CA ALA A 264 -1.01 5.85 6.39
C ALA A 264 -0.25 4.63 5.87
N ALA A 265 -0.89 3.45 5.87
CA ALA A 265 -0.35 2.28 5.21
C ALA A 265 -0.22 2.54 3.71
N THR A 266 0.88 2.08 3.10
CA THR A 266 0.99 2.04 1.64
C THR A 266 -0.08 1.10 1.05
N PRO A 267 -0.63 1.39 -0.14
CA PRO A 267 -1.59 0.50 -0.80
C PRO A 267 -1.07 -0.93 -0.98
N GLY A 268 0.22 -1.09 -1.27
CA GLY A 268 0.90 -2.40 -1.29
C GLY A 268 0.71 -3.18 0.01
N ALA A 269 1.13 -2.62 1.14
CA ALA A 269 0.94 -3.25 2.45
C ALA A 269 -0.52 -3.62 2.76
N LEU A 270 -1.50 -2.82 2.29
CA LEU A 270 -2.93 -3.12 2.45
C LEU A 270 -3.46 -4.24 1.53
N LEU A 271 -2.73 -4.57 0.46
CA LEU A 271 -3.02 -5.68 -0.45
C LEU A 271 -2.32 -6.99 -0.04
N ALA A 272 -1.24 -6.92 0.74
CA ALA A 272 -0.45 -8.09 1.11
C ALA A 272 -1.29 -9.21 1.75
N GLY A 273 -2.14 -8.87 2.73
CA GLY A 273 -3.03 -9.83 3.39
C GLY A 273 -4.02 -10.50 2.43
N PRO A 274 -4.85 -9.74 1.69
CA PRO A 274 -5.76 -10.30 0.71
C PRO A 274 -5.09 -11.17 -0.37
N LEU A 275 -3.91 -10.77 -0.85
CA LEU A 275 -3.16 -11.57 -1.84
C LEU A 275 -2.63 -12.87 -1.24
N ALA A 276 -2.12 -12.85 -0.01
CA ALA A 276 -1.68 -14.05 0.69
C ALA A 276 -2.85 -15.01 0.96
N ALA A 277 -4.01 -14.48 1.34
CA ALA A 277 -5.25 -15.24 1.49
C ALA A 277 -5.66 -15.91 0.17
N ALA A 278 -5.67 -15.16 -0.94
CA ALA A 278 -5.98 -15.70 -2.25
C ALA A 278 -4.97 -16.78 -2.69
N ALA A 279 -3.68 -16.58 -2.41
CA ALA A 279 -2.64 -17.58 -2.68
C ALA A 279 -2.87 -18.88 -1.89
N ALA A 280 -3.24 -18.79 -0.61
CA ALA A 280 -3.53 -19.95 0.22
C ALA A 280 -4.74 -20.74 -0.29
N VAL A 281 -5.83 -20.04 -0.67
CA VAL A 281 -7.01 -20.67 -1.30
C VAL A 281 -6.63 -21.36 -2.61
N ALA A 282 -5.91 -20.66 -3.50
CA ALA A 282 -5.48 -21.24 -4.76
C ALA A 282 -4.60 -22.49 -4.54
N LEU A 283 -3.68 -22.46 -3.57
CA LEU A 283 -2.87 -23.62 -3.21
C LEU A 283 -3.74 -24.80 -2.73
N ALA A 284 -4.75 -24.55 -1.89
CA ALA A 284 -5.67 -25.60 -1.44
C ALA A 284 -6.50 -26.19 -2.59
N VAL A 285 -6.93 -25.36 -3.55
CA VAL A 285 -7.60 -25.84 -4.77
C VAL A 285 -6.65 -26.70 -5.62
N ALA A 286 -5.40 -26.28 -5.80
CA ALA A 286 -4.40 -27.05 -6.53
C ALA A 286 -4.13 -28.42 -5.88
N LEU A 287 -3.99 -28.45 -4.55
CA LEU A 287 -3.81 -29.70 -3.79
C LEU A 287 -5.02 -30.63 -3.93
N TYR A 288 -6.23 -30.07 -3.88
CA TYR A 288 -7.45 -30.83 -4.08
C TYR A 288 -7.56 -31.42 -5.50
N LEU A 289 -7.14 -30.68 -6.53
CA LEU A 289 -7.14 -31.18 -7.91
C LEU A 289 -6.02 -32.19 -8.21
N GLY A 290 -4.93 -32.16 -7.44
CA GLY A 290 -3.70 -32.91 -7.73
C GLY A 290 -3.43 -34.13 -6.83
N ALA A 291 -4.20 -34.33 -5.74
CA ALA A 291 -3.97 -35.41 -4.80
C ALA A 291 -5.28 -36.07 -4.36
N ASP A 292 -5.21 -37.36 -3.97
CA ASP A 292 -6.30 -38.09 -3.29
C ASP A 292 -6.60 -37.55 -1.87
N ALA A 293 -5.95 -36.47 -1.45
CA ALA A 293 -6.17 -35.79 -0.17
C ALA A 293 -7.39 -34.86 -0.26
N HIS A 294 -8.58 -35.45 -0.23
CA HIS A 294 -9.84 -34.74 -0.33
C HIS A 294 -10.07 -33.89 0.94
N GLY A 295 -10.32 -32.59 0.78
CA GLY A 295 -10.89 -31.70 1.80
C GLY A 295 -9.98 -31.14 2.90
N ALA A 296 -8.95 -31.84 3.39
CA ALA A 296 -8.23 -31.46 4.62
C ALA A 296 -7.63 -30.04 4.59
N ALA A 297 -6.97 -29.65 3.49
CA ALA A 297 -6.40 -28.31 3.34
C ALA A 297 -7.48 -27.21 3.32
N ALA A 298 -8.61 -27.47 2.66
CA ALA A 298 -9.75 -26.56 2.61
C ALA A 298 -10.40 -26.38 4.00
N THR A 299 -10.54 -27.47 4.76
CA THR A 299 -11.05 -27.46 6.13
C THR A 299 -10.16 -26.63 7.05
N VAL A 300 -8.84 -26.80 6.98
CA VAL A 300 -7.89 -26.03 7.82
C VAL A 300 -7.96 -24.54 7.50
N LEU A 301 -8.01 -24.16 6.22
CA LEU A 301 -8.14 -22.75 5.83
C LEU A 301 -9.48 -22.14 6.26
N LEU A 302 -10.59 -22.87 6.09
CA LEU A 302 -11.89 -22.41 6.56
C LEU A 302 -11.91 -22.25 8.08
N ALA A 303 -11.40 -23.22 8.83
CA ALA A 303 -11.31 -23.16 10.28
C ALA A 303 -10.50 -21.93 10.73
N GLY A 304 -9.34 -21.69 10.11
CA GLY A 304 -8.54 -20.49 10.38
C GLY A 304 -9.30 -19.18 10.10
N ALA A 305 -10.05 -19.11 9.00
CA ALA A 305 -10.88 -17.95 8.67
C ALA A 305 -12.00 -17.72 9.69
N LEU A 306 -12.68 -18.79 10.11
CA LEU A 306 -13.76 -18.74 11.11
C LEU A 306 -13.25 -18.34 12.49
N VAL A 307 -12.06 -18.79 12.91
CA VAL A 307 -11.41 -18.32 14.14
C VAL A 307 -11.06 -16.82 14.04
N ALA A 308 -10.51 -16.38 12.90
CA ALA A 308 -10.03 -15.01 12.74
C ALA A 308 -11.17 -13.97 12.58
N ALA A 309 -12.28 -14.35 11.94
CA ALA A 309 -13.39 -13.44 11.63
C ALA A 309 -13.93 -12.64 12.83
N PRO A 310 -14.36 -13.26 13.95
CA PRO A 310 -14.90 -12.52 15.09
C PRO A 310 -13.85 -11.58 15.69
N VAL A 311 -12.59 -12.05 15.83
CA VAL A 311 -11.48 -11.25 16.37
C VAL A 311 -11.26 -9.98 15.53
N VAL A 312 -11.17 -10.13 14.22
CA VAL A 312 -10.89 -9.01 13.31
C VAL A 312 -12.06 -8.03 13.23
N VAL A 313 -13.31 -8.52 13.19
CA VAL A 313 -14.52 -7.66 13.18
C VAL A 313 -14.63 -6.85 14.46
N VAL A 314 -14.48 -7.51 15.61
CA VAL A 314 -14.56 -6.88 16.94
C VAL A 314 -13.43 -5.86 17.10
N THR A 315 -12.23 -6.15 16.60
CA THR A 315 -11.09 -5.22 16.60
C THR A 315 -11.33 -4.02 15.69
N ARG A 316 -11.80 -4.24 14.46
CA ARG A 316 -12.10 -3.15 13.51
C ARG A 316 -13.15 -2.19 14.06
N ARG A 317 -14.25 -2.71 14.64
CA ARG A 317 -15.32 -1.89 15.23
C ARG A 317 -14.82 -1.04 16.40
N TRP A 318 -13.88 -1.54 17.18
CA TRP A 318 -13.27 -0.75 18.25
C TRP A 318 -12.31 0.32 17.71
N LEU A 319 -11.53 0.00 16.67
CA LEU A 319 -10.62 0.94 16.01
C LEU A 319 -11.33 2.09 15.29
N THR A 320 -12.63 1.97 14.94
CA THR A 320 -13.37 3.09 14.37
C THR A 320 -13.58 4.24 15.37
N ALA A 321 -13.60 3.94 16.67
CA ALA A 321 -13.61 4.92 17.74
C ALA A 321 -12.18 5.42 18.06
N HIS A 322 -11.15 4.60 17.86
CA HIS A 322 -9.75 4.88 18.22
C HIS A 322 -8.85 5.06 17.00
N ARG A 323 -9.19 6.01 16.11
CA ARG A 323 -8.55 6.16 14.80
C ARG A 323 -7.05 6.52 14.84
N GLN A 324 -6.55 6.99 16.00
CA GLN A 324 -5.16 7.40 16.19
C GLN A 324 -4.23 6.24 16.54
N LEU A 325 -4.76 5.04 16.84
CA LEU A 325 -3.94 3.91 17.25
C LEU A 325 -3.09 3.35 16.12
N VAL A 326 -1.93 2.85 16.50
CA VAL A 326 -0.92 2.26 15.61
C VAL A 326 -1.09 0.74 15.55
N ALA A 327 -0.93 0.15 14.37
CA ALA A 327 -1.11 -1.28 14.13
C ALA A 327 -0.22 -2.15 15.03
N VAL A 328 1.06 -1.78 15.22
CA VAL A 328 2.00 -2.57 16.04
C VAL A 328 1.62 -2.58 17.51
N ASP A 329 1.10 -1.47 18.03
CA ASP A 329 0.67 -1.35 19.43
C ASP A 329 -0.57 -2.22 19.67
N VAL A 330 -1.50 -2.22 18.70
CA VAL A 330 -2.69 -3.09 18.72
C VAL A 330 -2.30 -4.55 18.66
N VAL A 331 -1.36 -4.95 17.79
CA VAL A 331 -0.90 -6.34 17.72
C VAL A 331 -0.21 -6.74 19.04
N ARG A 332 0.68 -5.91 19.57
CA ARG A 332 1.41 -6.19 20.81
C ARG A 332 0.49 -6.30 22.03
N ALA A 333 -0.49 -5.41 22.15
CA ALA A 333 -1.45 -5.47 23.26
C ALA A 333 -2.42 -6.64 23.12
N LEU A 334 -2.98 -6.87 21.92
CA LEU A 334 -4.01 -7.89 21.75
C LEU A 334 -3.42 -9.31 21.64
N ALA A 335 -2.32 -9.50 20.90
CA ALA A 335 -1.68 -10.79 20.72
C ALA A 335 -0.76 -11.13 21.90
N ASP A 336 0.17 -10.23 22.25
CA ASP A 336 1.22 -10.51 23.25
C ASP A 336 0.79 -10.14 24.68
N GLY A 337 -0.31 -9.39 24.84
CA GLY A 337 -0.72 -8.90 26.16
C GLY A 337 0.25 -7.87 26.74
N LEU A 338 1.07 -7.24 25.90
CA LEU A 338 2.12 -6.31 26.33
C LEU A 338 1.68 -4.86 26.06
N PRO A 339 2.02 -3.91 26.95
CA PRO A 339 1.75 -2.49 26.70
C PRO A 339 2.56 -1.97 25.49
N PRO A 340 2.12 -0.86 24.86
CA PRO A 340 2.87 -0.20 23.80
C PRO A 340 4.30 0.15 24.25
N ALA A 341 5.30 -0.21 23.45
CA ALA A 341 6.69 0.18 23.72
C ALA A 341 6.93 1.64 23.35
N LEU A 342 7.76 2.34 24.12
CA LEU A 342 8.17 3.70 23.80
C LEU A 342 9.04 3.70 22.53
N ASP A 343 8.61 4.45 21.53
CA ASP A 343 9.39 4.65 20.31
C ASP A 343 10.44 5.76 20.52
N LEU A 344 11.69 5.40 20.27
CA LEU A 344 12.81 6.35 20.23
C LEU A 344 13.04 6.83 18.79
N PRO A 345 13.48 8.10 18.61
CA PRO A 345 13.98 8.57 17.32
C PRO A 345 15.08 7.65 16.81
N ARG A 346 15.13 7.43 15.49
CA ARG A 346 16.09 6.51 14.87
C ARG A 346 16.80 7.16 13.69
N PRO A 347 18.01 6.69 13.34
CA PRO A 347 18.61 7.06 12.07
C PRO A 347 17.68 6.71 10.91
N GLY A 348 17.51 7.66 9.99
CA GLY A 348 16.70 7.49 8.79
C GLY A 348 16.99 8.58 7.77
N LEU A 349 16.06 8.74 6.83
CA LEU A 349 16.20 9.65 5.71
C LEU A 349 15.25 10.83 5.88
N LEU A 350 15.80 12.04 5.78
CA LEU A 350 15.05 13.28 5.75
C LEU A 350 15.14 13.88 4.34
N LEU A 351 14.00 14.23 3.76
CA LEU A 351 13.95 15.04 2.55
C LEU A 351 14.46 16.45 2.90
N VAL A 352 15.40 16.96 2.11
CA VAL A 352 15.82 18.36 2.23
C VAL A 352 14.75 19.18 1.54
N GLU A 353 13.94 19.88 2.33
CA GLU A 353 12.98 20.84 1.81
C GLU A 353 13.74 21.89 0.99
N ALA A 354 13.14 22.33 -0.12
CA ALA A 354 13.65 23.49 -0.81
C ALA A 354 13.72 24.64 0.21
N PRO A 355 14.80 25.43 0.25
CA PRO A 355 14.82 26.62 1.09
C PRO A 355 13.55 27.38 0.74
N SER A 356 12.69 27.59 1.74
CA SER A 356 11.50 28.41 1.56
C SER A 356 12.00 29.71 0.94
N ALA A 357 11.45 30.06 -0.23
CA ALA A 357 11.81 31.30 -0.90
C ALA A 357 11.85 32.38 0.18
N PRO A 358 12.97 33.11 0.33
CA PRO A 358 13.18 33.98 1.48
C PRO A 358 11.91 34.80 1.63
N SER A 359 11.18 34.59 2.74
CA SER A 359 9.89 35.26 2.93
C SER A 359 10.20 36.72 2.71
N ALA A 360 9.61 37.33 1.67
CA ALA A 360 9.98 38.66 1.21
C ALA A 360 10.12 39.51 2.47
N ARG A 361 11.36 39.95 2.79
CA ARG A 361 11.61 40.72 4.01
C ARG A 361 10.55 41.81 3.99
N PRO A 362 9.75 41.98 5.07
CA PRO A 362 8.76 43.04 5.10
C PRO A 362 9.48 44.32 4.66
N ALA A 363 8.95 44.96 3.62
CA ALA A 363 9.54 46.19 3.12
C ALA A 363 9.70 47.14 4.32
N PRO A 364 10.85 47.81 4.46
CA PRO A 364 11.05 48.73 5.57
C PRO A 364 9.88 49.70 5.59
N SER A 365 9.20 49.78 6.74
CA SER A 365 8.11 50.71 6.97
C SER A 365 8.61 52.12 6.65
N PRO A 366 7.89 52.93 5.84
CA PRO A 366 8.29 54.30 5.54
C PRO A 366 8.27 55.19 6.79
#